data_AF-A0A2G5TFP6-F1
#
_entry.id   AF-A0A2G5TFP6-F1
#
_cell.length_a   1.000
_cell.length_b   1.000
_cell.length_c   1.000
_cell.angle_alpha   90.00
_cell.angle_beta   90.00
_cell.angle_gamma   90.00
#
_symmetry.space_group_name_H-M   'P 1'
#
loop_
_entity.id
_entity.type
_entity.pdbx_description
1 polymer ?
#
loop_
_entity_poly.entity_id
_entity_poly.type
_entity_poly.pdbx_seq_one_letter_code
_entity_poly.pdbx_strand_id
1 'polypeptide(L)'
;MSTFSFFFYFILKFSFASSIDVLGTLAGNKVPDKNTQVLNAPCGPIRGNIYTFGSKIVDGYLGIPFAKPPIGDLRYRKPVPFDKWTETRDCYEYGPGCPQTGQFSGLTATKTCPFLEDNCLTLNVFAPRWNLTEFPKGLPVLVYIYGGGFEIGYTSYMDGYAITGTIPQRDIILVTMNYRLGPMGFLTIADGVSNGNYALWDQTLALQWVQDNIAAFGGDPAMVTLAGTSAGSASTDFLSLSPHSNKLFRRSIQMSGTAFCNFAIRPQRVEASVGLQYAQSKGYAGNGLLF
;
A
#
# COMPACT_ATOMS: atom_id res chain seq x y z
N MET A 1 22.74 -34.65 22.10
CA MET A 1 21.36 -34.12 22.16
C MET A 1 21.47 -32.60 22.29
N SER A 2 21.62 -31.90 21.15
CA SER A 2 20.52 -31.30 20.36
C SER A 2 19.87 -30.15 21.13
N THR A 3 20.35 -28.91 20.94
CA THR A 3 19.55 -27.90 20.24
C THR A 3 20.36 -26.84 19.49
N PHE A 4 21.69 -26.88 19.50
CA PHE A 4 22.52 -25.80 18.92
C PHE A 4 22.87 -25.96 17.42
N SER A 5 22.56 -27.11 16.80
CA SER A 5 22.98 -27.41 15.42
C SER A 5 21.95 -27.07 14.33
N PHE A 6 20.75 -26.60 14.69
CA PHE A 6 19.69 -26.30 13.70
C PHE A 6 19.70 -24.84 13.22
N PHE A 7 20.32 -23.92 13.98
CA PHE A 7 20.34 -22.48 13.64
C PHE A 7 21.41 -22.12 12.59
N PHE A 8 22.49 -22.91 12.49
CA PHE A 8 23.57 -22.64 11.53
C PHE A 8 23.29 -23.17 10.12
N TYR A 9 22.39 -24.14 9.96
CA TYR A 9 22.09 -24.71 8.63
C TYR A 9 21.07 -23.87 7.82
N PHE A 10 20.30 -22.99 8.48
CA PHE A 10 19.34 -22.11 7.80
C PHE A 10 19.98 -20.83 7.25
N ILE A 11 21.10 -20.39 7.85
CA ILE A 11 21.82 -19.16 7.45
C ILE A 11 22.76 -19.41 6.25
N LEU A 12 23.28 -20.64 6.08
CA LEU A 12 24.24 -20.93 5.00
C LEU A 12 23.64 -21.21 3.62
N LYS A 13 22.31 -21.38 3.47
CA LYS A 13 21.67 -21.47 2.13
C LYS A 13 21.28 -20.11 1.53
N PHE A 14 21.45 -19.01 2.28
CA PHE A 14 21.17 -17.66 1.78
C PHE A 14 22.40 -16.87 1.33
N SER A 15 23.61 -17.45 1.37
CA SER A 15 24.85 -16.65 1.27
C SER A 15 25.80 -16.97 0.11
N PHE A 16 25.38 -17.66 -0.96
CA PHE A 16 26.23 -17.82 -2.16
C PHE A 16 25.51 -17.68 -3.52
N ALA A 17 24.38 -16.98 -3.56
CA ALA A 17 23.82 -16.43 -4.80
C ALA A 17 23.95 -14.90 -4.90
N SER A 18 24.72 -14.28 -3.99
CA SER A 18 24.62 -12.87 -3.64
C SER A 18 25.67 -11.95 -4.27
N SER A 19 26.26 -12.30 -5.40
CA SER A 19 27.23 -11.40 -6.07
C SER A 19 27.04 -11.24 -7.58
N ILE A 20 26.38 -12.17 -8.28
CA ILE A 20 26.10 -12.02 -9.72
C ILE A 20 24.70 -11.44 -9.98
N ASP A 21 23.68 -11.79 -9.19
CA ASP A 21 22.33 -11.24 -9.35
C ASP A 21 22.14 -9.86 -8.70
N VAL A 22 22.93 -9.52 -7.69
CA VAL A 22 22.89 -8.20 -7.03
C VAL A 22 23.46 -7.11 -7.95
N LEU A 23 24.45 -7.45 -8.78
CA LEU A 23 25.03 -6.51 -9.75
C LEU A 23 24.10 -6.22 -10.95
N GLY A 24 23.17 -7.12 -11.28
CA GLY A 24 22.11 -6.86 -12.27
C GLY A 24 20.97 -5.96 -11.77
N THR A 25 20.86 -5.79 -10.45
CA THR A 25 19.74 -5.08 -9.79
C THR A 25 20.10 -3.62 -9.42
N LEU A 26 21.39 -3.26 -9.42
CA LEU A 26 21.87 -1.94 -9.00
C LEU A 26 22.17 -0.97 -10.15
N ALA A 27 21.87 -1.34 -11.39
CA ALA A 27 22.10 -0.49 -12.56
C ALA A 27 20.92 -0.59 -13.54
N GLY A 28 19.94 0.29 -13.37
CA GLY A 28 19.01 0.61 -14.45
C GLY A 28 17.64 1.08 -13.99
N ASN A 29 17.37 2.38 -14.17
CA ASN A 29 16.06 2.77 -14.70
C ASN A 29 15.94 2.17 -16.10
N LYS A 30 15.65 0.87 -16.20
CA LYS A 30 15.13 0.33 -17.44
C LYS A 30 13.69 0.77 -17.51
N VAL A 31 13.46 1.81 -18.30
CA VAL A 31 12.13 2.32 -18.63
C VAL A 31 11.32 1.12 -19.15
N PRO A 32 10.19 0.77 -18.51
CA PRO A 32 9.38 -0.35 -18.97
C PRO A 32 8.69 0.01 -20.29
N ASP A 33 8.34 -1.01 -21.07
CA ASP A 33 7.55 -0.79 -22.28
C ASP A 33 6.10 -0.47 -21.89
N LYS A 34 5.47 0.47 -22.61
CA LYS A 34 4.05 0.77 -22.40
C LYS A 34 3.19 -0.32 -23.05
N ASN A 35 2.37 -1.01 -22.27
CA ASN A 35 1.39 -1.96 -22.78
C ASN A 35 0.25 -1.20 -23.45
N THR A 36 0.07 -1.38 -24.75
CA THR A 36 -1.04 -0.77 -25.50
C THR A 36 -2.34 -1.56 -25.36
N GLN A 37 -2.29 -2.79 -24.86
CA GLN A 37 -3.48 -3.63 -24.65
C GLN A 37 -4.25 -3.16 -23.42
N VAL A 38 -5.58 -3.13 -23.56
CA VAL A 38 -6.50 -2.74 -22.50
C VAL A 38 -6.92 -3.97 -21.71
N LEU A 39 -6.71 -3.92 -20.41
CA LEU A 39 -7.28 -4.84 -19.44
C LEU A 39 -8.66 -4.32 -19.00
N ASN A 40 -9.72 -5.11 -19.22
CA ASN A 40 -11.05 -4.80 -18.72
C ASN A 40 -11.19 -5.29 -17.28
N ALA A 41 -11.18 -4.38 -16.31
CA ALA A 41 -11.39 -4.68 -14.89
C ALA A 41 -12.77 -4.17 -14.42
N PRO A 42 -13.33 -4.70 -13.30
CA PRO A 42 -14.61 -4.24 -12.76
C PRO A 42 -14.67 -2.74 -12.38
N CYS A 43 -13.52 -2.13 -12.06
CA CYS A 43 -13.36 -0.69 -11.84
C CYS A 43 -13.37 0.15 -13.13
N GLY A 44 -13.09 -0.48 -14.27
CA GLY A 44 -13.03 0.14 -15.59
C GLY A 44 -11.86 -0.38 -16.43
N PRO A 45 -11.79 -0.01 -17.72
CA PRO A 45 -10.68 -0.38 -18.59
C PRO A 45 -9.37 0.34 -18.20
N ILE A 46 -8.26 -0.41 -18.17
CA ILE A 46 -6.94 0.07 -17.75
C ILE A 46 -5.87 -0.45 -18.71
N ARG A 47 -4.82 0.35 -18.97
CA ARG A 47 -3.56 -0.14 -19.54
C ARG A 47 -2.36 0.31 -18.71
N GLY A 48 -1.30 -0.49 -18.71
CA GLY A 48 -0.13 -0.31 -17.82
C GLY A 48 1.20 -0.62 -18.50
N ASN A 49 2.23 -0.91 -17.73
CA ASN A 49 3.58 -1.17 -18.20
C ASN A 49 3.86 -2.67 -18.38
N ILE A 50 4.87 -3.00 -19.18
CA ILE A 50 5.42 -4.35 -19.38
C ILE A 50 6.86 -4.36 -18.86
N TYR A 51 7.14 -5.27 -17.93
CA TYR A 51 8.48 -5.52 -17.41
C TYR A 51 8.95 -6.91 -17.85
N THR A 52 10.07 -6.96 -18.58
CA THR A 52 10.57 -8.19 -19.21
C THR A 52 11.87 -8.67 -18.55
N PHE A 53 11.87 -9.91 -18.07
CA PHE A 53 13.01 -10.60 -17.45
C PHE A 53 13.24 -11.94 -18.17
N GLY A 54 14.01 -11.90 -19.28
CA GLY A 54 14.17 -13.06 -20.15
C GLY A 54 12.83 -13.47 -20.77
N SER A 55 12.37 -14.68 -20.51
CA SER A 55 11.05 -15.17 -20.97
C SER A 55 9.89 -14.81 -20.02
N LYS A 56 10.19 -14.29 -18.82
CA LYS A 56 9.15 -13.92 -17.84
C LYS A 56 8.73 -12.47 -18.03
N ILE A 57 7.42 -12.25 -18.11
CA ILE A 57 6.82 -10.92 -18.27
C ILE A 57 5.88 -10.65 -17.10
N VAL A 58 6.02 -9.46 -16.52
CA VAL A 58 5.14 -8.94 -15.45
C VAL A 58 4.51 -7.64 -15.95
N ASP A 59 3.18 -7.57 -15.95
CA ASP A 59 2.45 -6.33 -16.19
C ASP A 59 2.41 -5.49 -14.91
N GLY A 60 2.68 -4.18 -15.01
CA GLY A 60 2.57 -3.26 -13.88
C GLY A 60 1.56 -2.16 -14.15
N TYR A 61 0.49 -2.13 -13.37
CA TYR A 61 -0.56 -1.12 -13.44
C TYR A 61 -0.39 -0.19 -12.25
N LEU A 62 0.07 1.03 -12.51
CA LEU A 62 0.50 1.99 -11.49
C LEU A 62 -0.53 3.11 -11.32
N GLY A 63 -0.65 3.63 -10.09
CA GLY A 63 -1.48 4.81 -9.80
C GLY A 63 -2.98 4.61 -10.00
N ILE A 64 -3.49 3.38 -9.78
CA ILE A 64 -4.93 3.09 -9.89
C ILE A 64 -5.65 3.74 -8.70
N PRO A 65 -6.58 4.68 -8.89
CA PRO A 65 -7.31 5.27 -7.77
C PRO A 65 -8.32 4.27 -7.21
N PHE A 66 -8.29 4.09 -5.89
CA PHE A 66 -9.27 3.24 -5.17
C PHE A 66 -10.28 4.06 -4.36
N ALA A 67 -10.00 5.34 -4.11
CA ALA A 67 -10.87 6.25 -3.36
C ALA A 67 -10.98 7.61 -4.03
N LYS A 68 -12.12 8.30 -3.82
CA LYS A 68 -12.29 9.71 -4.19
C LYS A 68 -11.25 10.59 -3.47
N PRO A 69 -10.84 11.71 -4.07
CA PRO A 69 -9.95 12.68 -3.45
C PRO A 69 -10.42 13.06 -2.03
N PRO A 70 -9.61 12.86 -0.97
CA PRO A 70 -10.00 13.14 0.40
C PRO A 70 -9.85 14.63 0.76
N ILE A 71 -10.32 15.52 -0.12
CA ILE A 71 -10.23 16.98 0.00
C ILE A 71 -11.62 17.60 0.25
N GLY A 72 -11.64 18.87 0.65
CA GLY A 72 -12.89 19.59 0.94
C GLY A 72 -13.70 18.85 2.00
N ASP A 73 -14.99 18.60 1.74
CA ASP A 73 -15.88 17.92 2.68
C ASP A 73 -15.50 16.46 2.97
N LEU A 74 -14.63 15.85 2.14
CA LEU A 74 -14.11 14.49 2.34
C LEU A 74 -12.84 14.47 3.18
N ARG A 75 -12.22 15.64 3.45
CA ARG A 75 -11.09 15.73 4.37
C ARG A 75 -11.55 15.35 5.78
N TYR A 76 -10.73 14.55 6.48
CA TYR A 76 -11.06 13.98 7.78
C TYR A 76 -12.38 13.17 7.80
N ARG A 77 -12.69 12.50 6.69
CA ARG A 77 -13.76 11.51 6.61
C ARG A 77 -13.22 10.14 6.25
N LYS A 78 -14.05 9.11 6.47
CA LYS A 78 -13.82 7.79 5.88
C LYS A 78 -13.73 7.94 4.35
N PRO A 79 -12.83 7.21 3.68
CA PRO A 79 -12.68 7.30 2.24
C PRO A 79 -13.95 6.80 1.55
N VAL A 80 -14.24 7.40 0.40
CA VAL A 80 -15.35 7.02 -0.46
C VAL A 80 -14.78 6.27 -1.66
N PRO A 81 -15.33 5.11 -2.06
CA PRO A 81 -14.88 4.38 -3.25
C PRO A 81 -14.78 5.29 -4.48
N PHE A 82 -13.72 5.13 -5.27
CA PHE A 82 -13.61 5.84 -6.55
C PHE A 82 -14.71 5.36 -7.51
N ASP A 83 -15.25 6.28 -8.31
CA ASP A 83 -16.32 5.94 -9.26
C ASP A 83 -15.77 5.03 -10.37
N LYS A 84 -16.58 4.06 -10.83
CA LYS A 84 -16.22 3.26 -12.01
C LYS A 84 -16.10 4.17 -13.23
N TRP A 85 -15.20 3.82 -14.14
CA TRP A 85 -14.99 4.58 -15.38
C TRP A 85 -15.22 3.71 -16.62
N THR A 86 -15.59 4.36 -17.73
CA THR A 86 -15.82 3.71 -19.03
C THR A 86 -14.68 3.93 -20.01
N GLU A 87 -13.98 5.05 -19.90
CA GLU A 87 -12.84 5.39 -20.76
C GLU A 87 -11.56 4.72 -20.27
N THR A 88 -10.71 4.26 -21.20
CA THR A 88 -9.44 3.61 -20.83
C THR A 88 -8.57 4.57 -20.01
N ARG A 89 -8.16 4.13 -18.83
CA ARG A 89 -7.24 4.87 -17.97
C ARG A 89 -5.80 4.41 -18.16
N ASP A 90 -4.91 5.39 -18.25
CA ASP A 90 -3.46 5.19 -18.36
C ASP A 90 -2.85 5.03 -16.97
N CYS A 91 -2.45 3.81 -16.62
CA CYS A 91 -1.84 3.44 -15.36
C CYS A 91 -0.36 3.11 -15.55
N TYR A 92 0.38 4.00 -16.22
CA TYR A 92 1.82 3.86 -16.49
C TYR A 92 2.70 4.47 -15.40
N GLU A 93 2.16 5.35 -14.57
CA GLU A 93 2.91 6.14 -13.60
C GLU A 93 2.35 5.89 -12.20
N TYR A 94 3.24 5.89 -11.20
CA TYR A 94 2.80 5.84 -9.82
C TYR A 94 1.97 7.08 -9.48
N GLY A 95 0.96 6.89 -8.63
CA GLY A 95 0.28 8.02 -8.00
C GLY A 95 1.22 8.80 -7.07
N PRO A 96 0.89 10.07 -6.77
CA PRO A 96 1.64 10.88 -5.81
C PRO A 96 1.61 10.27 -4.41
N GLY A 97 2.60 10.60 -3.59
CA GLY A 97 2.54 10.31 -2.15
C GLY A 97 1.46 11.14 -1.46
N CYS A 98 0.95 10.67 -0.33
CA CYS A 98 0.07 11.51 0.50
C CYS A 98 0.88 12.61 1.19
N PRO A 99 0.28 13.79 1.49
CA PRO A 99 0.96 14.83 2.26
C PRO A 99 1.53 14.27 3.57
N GLN A 100 2.80 14.57 3.81
CA GLN A 100 3.54 14.06 4.95
C GLN A 100 3.91 15.21 5.88
N THR A 101 3.96 14.95 7.17
CA THR A 101 4.29 15.95 8.19
C THR A 101 5.27 15.38 9.20
N GLY A 102 5.68 16.18 10.19
CA GLY A 102 6.51 15.71 11.30
C GLY A 102 8.00 15.82 11.05
N GLN A 103 8.79 15.46 12.06
CA GLN A 103 10.25 15.62 12.06
C GLN A 103 10.95 14.71 11.04
N PHE A 104 10.29 13.63 10.61
CA PHE A 104 10.86 12.65 9.69
C PHE A 104 10.52 12.92 8.21
N SER A 105 9.74 13.95 7.89
CA SER A 105 9.36 14.26 6.50
C SER A 105 10.57 14.50 5.59
N GLY A 106 11.66 15.02 6.16
CA GLY A 106 12.95 15.20 5.47
C GLY A 106 13.62 13.90 5.02
N LEU A 107 13.35 12.76 5.68
CA LEU A 107 13.91 11.46 5.29
C LEU A 107 13.35 10.94 3.96
N THR A 108 12.17 11.45 3.60
CA THR A 108 11.41 11.09 2.40
C THR A 108 11.37 12.21 1.37
N ALA A 109 12.09 13.31 1.59
CA ALA A 109 12.16 14.47 0.70
C ALA A 109 12.93 14.20 -0.61
N THR A 110 13.04 12.94 -1.01
CA THR A 110 13.62 12.55 -2.29
C THR A 110 12.66 12.98 -3.40
N LYS A 111 13.19 13.58 -4.46
CA LYS A 111 12.44 14.13 -5.62
C LYS A 111 11.79 13.06 -6.53
N THR A 112 11.41 11.92 -5.98
CA THR A 112 10.92 10.76 -6.74
C THR A 112 9.45 10.90 -7.15
N CYS A 113 8.63 11.63 -6.38
CA CYS A 113 7.26 11.97 -6.75
C CYS A 113 6.76 13.22 -6.01
N PRO A 114 5.68 13.88 -6.48
CA PRO A 114 5.01 14.92 -5.71
C PRO A 114 4.15 14.33 -4.58
N PHE A 115 3.86 15.14 -3.56
CA PHE A 115 2.95 14.79 -2.45
C PHE A 115 1.65 15.60 -2.57
N LEU A 116 0.57 14.96 -3.00
CA LEU A 116 -0.67 15.64 -3.41
C LEU A 116 -1.89 15.00 -2.73
N GLU A 117 -2.59 15.76 -1.90
CA GLU A 117 -3.76 15.27 -1.16
C GLU A 117 -4.90 14.81 -2.07
N ASP A 118 -5.12 15.54 -3.16
CA ASP A 118 -6.23 15.35 -4.09
C ASP A 118 -6.11 14.09 -4.97
N ASN A 119 -4.96 13.40 -4.95
CA ASN A 119 -4.74 12.23 -5.80
C ASN A 119 -3.85 11.15 -5.17
N CYS A 120 -3.64 11.16 -3.85
CA CYS A 120 -2.71 10.20 -3.25
C CYS A 120 -3.31 8.81 -2.94
N LEU A 121 -4.64 8.66 -2.92
CA LEU A 121 -5.30 7.38 -2.59
C LEU A 121 -5.34 6.43 -3.80
N THR A 122 -4.16 5.99 -4.19
CA THR A 122 -3.91 5.07 -5.30
C THR A 122 -3.25 3.78 -4.84
N LEU A 123 -3.41 2.73 -5.63
CA LEU A 123 -2.70 1.46 -5.50
C LEU A 123 -2.05 1.05 -6.81
N ASN A 124 -1.15 0.08 -6.75
CA ASN A 124 -0.44 -0.46 -7.89
C ASN A 124 -0.57 -1.99 -7.89
N VAL A 125 -0.68 -2.60 -9.07
CA VAL A 125 -0.77 -4.05 -9.25
C VAL A 125 0.36 -4.51 -10.17
N PHE A 126 1.13 -5.49 -9.71
CA PHE A 126 2.17 -6.18 -10.50
C PHE A 126 1.74 -7.63 -10.72
N ALA A 127 1.38 -7.95 -11.96
CA ALA A 127 0.74 -9.20 -12.34
C ALA A 127 1.63 -10.00 -13.31
N PRO A 128 2.11 -11.19 -12.92
CA PRO A 128 2.75 -12.11 -13.84
C PRO A 128 1.81 -12.52 -14.99
N ARG A 129 2.34 -12.61 -16.22
CA ARG A 129 1.54 -13.03 -17.39
C ARG A 129 1.36 -14.55 -17.54
N TRP A 130 2.07 -15.35 -16.76
CA TRP A 130 2.00 -16.80 -16.87
C TRP A 130 0.89 -17.38 -16.01
N ASN A 131 0.25 -18.42 -16.53
CA ASN A 131 -0.75 -19.18 -15.81
C ASN A 131 -0.14 -20.50 -15.34
N LEU A 132 -0.46 -20.90 -14.10
CA LEU A 132 0.02 -22.13 -13.51
C LEU A 132 -1.16 -23.06 -13.23
N THR A 133 -1.02 -24.33 -13.58
CA THR A 133 -2.04 -25.36 -13.33
C THR A 133 -2.30 -25.58 -11.84
N GLU A 134 -1.33 -25.27 -10.98
CA GLU A 134 -1.46 -25.27 -9.52
C GLU A 134 -2.48 -24.23 -9.02
N PHE A 135 -2.68 -23.14 -9.76
CA PHE A 135 -3.53 -22.01 -9.38
C PHE A 135 -4.67 -21.80 -10.39
N PRO A 136 -5.63 -22.74 -10.51
CA PRO A 136 -6.67 -22.71 -11.54
C PRO A 136 -7.67 -21.55 -11.38
N LYS A 137 -7.68 -20.88 -10.22
CA LYS A 137 -8.55 -19.72 -9.91
C LYS A 137 -7.81 -18.38 -9.91
N GLY A 138 -6.52 -18.37 -10.26
CA GLY A 138 -5.66 -17.20 -10.21
C GLY A 138 -4.55 -17.33 -9.15
N LEU A 139 -3.49 -16.54 -9.33
CA LEU A 139 -2.30 -16.55 -8.48
C LEU A 139 -2.60 -16.04 -7.06
N PRO A 140 -1.83 -16.48 -6.04
CA PRO A 140 -1.83 -15.86 -4.73
C PRO A 140 -1.57 -14.35 -4.81
N VAL A 141 -2.25 -13.57 -3.99
CA VAL A 141 -2.13 -12.11 -3.96
C VAL A 141 -1.46 -11.68 -2.68
N LEU A 142 -0.36 -10.94 -2.77
CA LEU A 142 0.28 -10.26 -1.64
C LEU A 142 -0.06 -8.78 -1.71
N VAL A 143 -0.74 -8.28 -0.67
CA VAL A 143 -1.04 -6.86 -0.52
C VAL A 143 -0.08 -6.28 0.50
N TYR A 144 0.74 -5.30 0.12
CA TYR A 144 1.79 -4.73 0.95
C TYR A 144 1.46 -3.30 1.42
N ILE A 145 1.57 -3.07 2.73
CA ILE A 145 1.43 -1.77 3.40
C ILE A 145 2.82 -1.30 3.85
N TYR A 146 3.26 -0.14 3.35
CA TYR A 146 4.53 0.45 3.76
C TYR A 146 4.49 0.98 5.20
N GLY A 147 5.67 1.04 5.82
CA GLY A 147 5.88 1.67 7.13
C GLY A 147 6.30 3.14 7.01
N GLY A 148 6.64 3.75 8.15
CA GLY A 148 7.02 5.16 8.22
C GLY A 148 6.38 5.91 9.40
N GLY A 149 6.17 5.20 10.51
CA GLY A 149 5.63 5.77 11.75
C GLY A 149 4.24 6.41 11.62
N PHE A 150 3.48 6.07 10.56
CA PHE A 150 2.23 6.75 10.19
C PHE A 150 2.37 8.21 9.76
N GLU A 151 3.59 8.74 9.61
CA GLU A 151 3.87 10.13 9.25
C GLU A 151 4.44 10.28 7.84
N ILE A 152 5.17 9.28 7.36
CA ILE A 152 5.90 9.29 6.09
C ILE A 152 5.72 7.95 5.35
N GLY A 153 6.08 7.93 4.06
CA GLY A 153 6.09 6.75 3.20
C GLY A 153 5.15 6.89 2.01
N TYR A 154 5.49 6.23 0.90
CA TYR A 154 4.71 6.26 -0.33
C TYR A 154 5.14 5.10 -1.23
N THR A 155 4.25 4.62 -2.11
CA THR A 155 4.52 3.39 -2.89
C THR A 155 5.59 3.57 -3.97
N SER A 156 5.73 4.76 -4.55
CA SER A 156 6.72 5.02 -5.62
C SER A 156 8.17 5.04 -5.12
N TYR A 157 8.39 4.96 -3.79
CA TYR A 157 9.70 4.70 -3.23
C TYR A 157 10.22 3.31 -3.60
N MET A 158 9.31 2.36 -3.86
CA MET A 158 9.66 1.04 -4.34
C MET A 158 9.74 1.09 -5.88
N ASP A 159 10.94 0.93 -6.42
CA ASP A 159 11.15 0.95 -7.87
C ASP A 159 10.41 -0.20 -8.57
N GLY A 160 9.68 0.12 -9.65
CA GLY A 160 8.85 -0.85 -10.35
C GLY A 160 9.67 -1.94 -11.03
N TYR A 161 10.84 -1.62 -11.58
CA TYR A 161 11.71 -2.61 -12.21
C TYR A 161 12.31 -3.57 -11.15
N ALA A 162 12.81 -3.03 -10.03
CA ALA A 162 13.32 -3.82 -8.93
C ALA A 162 12.24 -4.73 -8.30
N ILE A 163 11.02 -4.22 -8.09
CA ILE A 163 9.90 -5.01 -7.57
C ILE A 163 9.56 -6.15 -8.52
N THR A 164 9.37 -5.85 -9.82
CA THR A 164 8.94 -6.86 -10.78
C THR A 164 9.97 -7.96 -11.00
N GLY A 165 11.25 -7.69 -10.74
CA GLY A 165 12.34 -8.67 -10.72
C GLY A 165 12.41 -9.56 -9.47
N THR A 166 11.54 -9.37 -8.46
CA THR A 166 11.60 -10.08 -7.17
C THR A 166 10.32 -10.86 -6.84
N ILE A 167 9.37 -10.24 -6.13
CA ILE A 167 8.17 -10.93 -5.60
C ILE A 167 7.32 -11.54 -6.72
N PRO A 168 7.00 -10.80 -7.81
CA PRO A 168 6.19 -11.36 -8.89
C PRO A 168 6.85 -12.54 -9.62
N GLN A 169 8.18 -12.65 -9.57
CA GLN A 169 8.91 -13.79 -10.15
C GLN A 169 8.67 -15.12 -9.41
N ARG A 170 8.04 -15.05 -8.23
CA ARG A 170 7.69 -16.18 -7.36
C ARG A 170 6.19 -16.51 -7.43
N ASP A 171 5.57 -16.27 -8.59
CA ASP A 171 4.19 -16.67 -8.88
C ASP A 171 3.16 -15.98 -7.98
N ILE A 172 3.44 -14.72 -7.62
CA ILE A 172 2.61 -13.92 -6.71
C ILE A 172 2.21 -12.62 -7.43
N ILE A 173 0.94 -12.25 -7.35
CA ILE A 173 0.53 -10.89 -7.67
C ILE A 173 0.85 -9.99 -6.49
N LEU A 174 1.59 -8.91 -6.73
CA LEU A 174 1.87 -7.92 -5.70
C LEU A 174 0.96 -6.71 -5.89
N VAL A 175 0.30 -6.29 -4.81
CA VAL A 175 -0.44 -5.03 -4.72
C VAL A 175 0.24 -4.15 -3.69
N THR A 176 0.48 -2.88 -4.01
CA THR A 176 0.96 -1.87 -3.05
C THR A 176 -0.03 -0.73 -3.00
N MET A 177 -0.27 -0.15 -1.81
CA MET A 177 -1.26 0.93 -1.64
C MET A 177 -0.68 2.13 -0.89
N ASN A 178 -1.13 3.32 -1.27
CA ASN A 178 -1.03 4.51 -0.44
C ASN A 178 -2.17 4.59 0.57
N TYR A 179 -1.93 5.28 1.67
CA TYR A 179 -2.92 5.64 2.68
C TYR A 179 -2.57 7.01 3.27
N ARG A 180 -3.57 7.75 3.78
CA ARG A 180 -3.32 9.07 4.38
C ARG A 180 -2.39 8.97 5.58
N LEU A 181 -1.55 9.98 5.77
CA LEU A 181 -0.52 10.03 6.81
C LEU A 181 -0.73 11.21 7.75
N GLY A 182 -0.05 11.17 8.90
CA GLY A 182 -0.03 12.22 9.89
C GLY A 182 -1.43 12.71 10.27
N PRO A 183 -1.64 14.03 10.42
CA PRO A 183 -2.95 14.60 10.69
C PRO A 183 -4.00 14.21 9.65
N MET A 184 -3.67 14.12 8.36
CA MET A 184 -4.64 13.77 7.31
C MET A 184 -5.24 12.37 7.52
N GLY A 185 -4.44 11.43 8.05
CA GLY A 185 -4.86 10.06 8.28
C GLY A 185 -5.42 9.78 9.67
N PHE A 186 -5.02 10.56 10.68
CA PHE A 186 -5.19 10.18 12.09
C PHE A 186 -5.70 11.28 13.02
N LEU A 187 -5.94 12.51 12.52
CA LEU A 187 -6.43 13.60 13.37
C LEU A 187 -7.70 13.17 14.12
N THR A 188 -7.66 13.26 15.44
CA THR A 188 -8.80 12.94 16.31
C THR A 188 -9.12 14.18 17.15
N ILE A 189 -10.40 14.56 17.23
CA ILE A 189 -10.88 15.66 18.06
C ILE A 189 -12.14 15.17 18.80
N ALA A 190 -12.18 15.34 20.12
CA ALA A 190 -13.27 14.87 20.98
C ALA A 190 -14.49 15.81 20.95
N ASP A 191 -14.94 16.17 19.75
CA ASP A 191 -16.16 16.93 19.47
C ASP A 191 -17.05 16.24 18.40
N GLY A 192 -16.64 15.06 17.92
CA GLY A 192 -17.33 14.31 16.87
C GLY A 192 -17.06 14.81 15.45
N VAL A 193 -16.29 15.89 15.30
CA VAL A 193 -15.90 16.45 13.99
C VAL A 193 -14.86 15.56 13.32
N SER A 194 -13.91 15.01 14.11
CA SER A 194 -12.91 14.08 13.61
C SER A 194 -12.69 12.88 14.54
N ASN A 195 -13.07 11.69 14.10
CA ASN A 195 -12.96 10.45 14.88
C ASN A 195 -11.62 9.71 14.72
N GLY A 196 -10.75 10.19 13.82
CA GLY A 196 -9.45 9.58 13.55
C GLY A 196 -9.50 8.27 12.75
N ASN A 197 -8.35 7.61 12.65
CA ASN A 197 -8.15 6.32 11.97
C ASN A 197 -8.58 6.27 10.49
N TYR A 198 -8.67 7.41 9.81
CA TYR A 198 -9.04 7.48 8.39
C TYR A 198 -8.10 6.68 7.49
N ALA A 199 -6.82 6.67 7.80
CA ALA A 199 -5.82 5.85 7.14
C ALA A 199 -6.10 4.35 7.20
N LEU A 200 -6.59 3.83 8.35
CA LEU A 200 -6.98 2.42 8.46
C LEU A 200 -8.22 2.13 7.61
N TRP A 201 -9.11 3.11 7.46
CA TRP A 201 -10.23 3.00 6.52
C TRP A 201 -9.77 3.09 5.06
N ASP A 202 -8.74 3.87 4.74
CA ASP A 202 -8.10 3.88 3.40
C ASP A 202 -7.58 2.50 3.04
N GLN A 203 -6.83 1.88 3.96
CA GLN A 203 -6.31 0.53 3.78
C GLN A 203 -7.43 -0.51 3.67
N THR A 204 -8.49 -0.36 4.48
CA THR A 204 -9.69 -1.24 4.38
C THR A 204 -10.37 -1.10 3.02
N LEU A 205 -10.52 0.11 2.51
CA LEU A 205 -11.14 0.34 1.20
C LEU A 205 -10.25 -0.17 0.06
N ALA A 206 -8.93 -0.02 0.15
CA ALA A 206 -8.01 -0.62 -0.82
C ALA A 206 -8.08 -2.16 -0.81
N LEU A 207 -8.24 -2.80 0.36
CA LEU A 207 -8.49 -4.24 0.45
C LEU A 207 -9.83 -4.64 -0.17
N GLN A 208 -10.88 -3.83 0.01
CA GLN A 208 -12.16 -4.05 -0.68
C GLN A 208 -11.98 -3.93 -2.20
N TRP A 209 -11.22 -2.94 -2.67
CA TRP A 209 -10.89 -2.82 -4.10
C TRP A 209 -10.19 -4.08 -4.62
N VAL A 210 -9.24 -4.65 -3.85
CA VAL A 210 -8.56 -5.90 -4.21
C VAL A 210 -9.58 -7.04 -4.33
N GLN A 211 -10.48 -7.21 -3.36
CA GLN A 211 -11.54 -8.23 -3.41
C GLN A 211 -12.41 -8.10 -4.67
N ASP A 212 -12.75 -6.87 -5.04
CA ASP A 212 -13.68 -6.60 -6.15
C ASP A 212 -13.01 -6.68 -7.54
N ASN A 213 -11.69 -6.54 -7.63
CA ASN A 213 -11.00 -6.33 -8.91
C ASN A 213 -9.90 -7.34 -9.24
N ILE A 214 -9.23 -7.94 -8.25
CA ILE A 214 -7.94 -8.64 -8.49
C ILE A 214 -8.06 -9.87 -9.39
N ALA A 215 -9.26 -10.45 -9.49
CA ALA A 215 -9.56 -11.54 -10.42
C ALA A 215 -9.29 -11.17 -11.89
N ALA A 216 -9.56 -9.92 -12.28
CA ALA A 216 -9.27 -9.44 -13.63
C ALA A 216 -7.77 -9.37 -13.92
N PHE A 217 -6.94 -9.21 -12.89
CA PHE A 217 -5.48 -9.16 -12.99
C PHE A 217 -4.84 -10.55 -12.89
N GLY A 218 -5.65 -11.63 -12.85
CA GLY A 218 -5.18 -13.01 -12.73
C GLY A 218 -4.96 -13.48 -11.29
N GLY A 219 -5.45 -12.76 -10.29
CA GLY A 219 -5.31 -13.11 -8.87
C GLY A 219 -6.53 -13.82 -8.30
N ASP A 220 -6.33 -14.69 -7.31
CA ASP A 220 -7.45 -15.29 -6.56
C ASP A 220 -7.81 -14.40 -5.34
N PRO A 221 -9.00 -13.75 -5.31
CA PRO A 221 -9.43 -12.93 -4.18
C PRO A 221 -9.58 -13.72 -2.87
N ALA A 222 -9.73 -15.05 -2.93
CA ALA A 222 -9.75 -15.90 -1.74
C ALA A 222 -8.34 -16.22 -1.19
N MET A 223 -7.28 -15.91 -1.95
CA MET A 223 -5.88 -16.16 -1.58
C MET A 223 -5.09 -14.87 -1.32
N VAL A 224 -5.74 -13.86 -0.76
CA VAL A 224 -5.09 -12.60 -0.36
C VAL A 224 -4.32 -12.78 0.95
N THR A 225 -3.04 -12.41 0.93
CA THR A 225 -2.17 -12.26 2.11
C THR A 225 -1.86 -10.79 2.30
N LEU A 226 -2.15 -10.26 3.48
CA LEU A 226 -1.79 -8.90 3.87
C LEU A 226 -0.41 -8.90 4.52
N ALA A 227 0.47 -8.00 4.10
CA ALA A 227 1.79 -7.87 4.71
C ALA A 227 2.15 -6.41 4.92
N GLY A 228 3.00 -6.14 5.91
CA GLY A 228 3.55 -4.80 6.09
C GLY A 228 4.74 -4.77 7.02
N THR A 229 5.48 -3.67 6.95
CA THR A 229 6.69 -3.45 7.76
C THR A 229 6.50 -2.26 8.69
N SER A 230 6.97 -2.35 9.94
CA SER A 230 6.91 -1.23 10.92
C SER A 230 5.47 -0.74 11.12
N ALA A 231 5.15 0.54 10.85
CA ALA A 231 3.78 1.06 10.89
C ALA A 231 2.81 0.31 9.94
N GLY A 232 3.29 -0.20 8.81
CA GLY A 232 2.52 -1.08 7.94
C GLY A 232 2.28 -2.46 8.55
N SER A 233 3.20 -2.94 9.38
CA SER A 233 3.02 -4.17 10.18
C SER A 233 1.98 -3.97 11.29
N ALA A 234 2.05 -2.84 12.00
CA ALA A 234 1.01 -2.45 12.96
C ALA A 234 -0.36 -2.28 12.28
N SER A 235 -0.41 -1.68 11.09
CA SER A 235 -1.62 -1.60 10.26
C SER A 235 -2.17 -2.99 9.93
N THR A 236 -1.30 -3.91 9.47
CA THR A 236 -1.67 -5.29 9.17
C THR A 236 -2.29 -5.98 10.39
N ASP A 237 -1.75 -5.72 11.58
CA ASP A 237 -2.26 -6.24 12.84
C ASP A 237 -3.62 -5.62 13.20
N PHE A 238 -3.76 -4.30 13.13
CA PHE A 238 -5.04 -3.60 13.34
C PHE A 238 -6.14 -4.09 12.39
N LEU A 239 -5.81 -4.29 11.11
CA LEU A 239 -6.75 -4.78 10.10
C LEU A 239 -7.13 -6.25 10.32
N SER A 240 -6.26 -7.05 10.95
CA SER A 240 -6.57 -8.43 11.34
C SER A 240 -7.50 -8.49 12.54
N LEU A 241 -7.44 -7.51 13.44
CA LEU A 241 -8.30 -7.40 14.62
C LEU A 241 -9.67 -6.77 14.28
N SER A 242 -9.70 -5.82 13.34
CA SER A 242 -10.91 -5.06 13.03
C SER A 242 -12.00 -5.92 12.35
N PRO A 243 -13.26 -5.87 12.82
CA PRO A 243 -14.36 -6.58 12.18
C PRO A 243 -14.72 -6.02 10.79
N HIS A 244 -14.22 -4.84 10.43
CA HIS A 244 -14.47 -4.21 9.14
C HIS A 244 -13.53 -4.70 8.02
N SER A 245 -12.41 -5.33 8.38
CA SER A 245 -11.35 -5.69 7.42
C SER A 245 -10.88 -7.13 7.53
N ASN A 246 -11.07 -7.82 8.66
CA ASN A 246 -10.53 -9.16 8.89
C ASN A 246 -11.11 -10.29 8.02
N LYS A 247 -12.08 -9.97 7.16
CA LYS A 247 -12.64 -10.87 6.14
C LYS A 247 -12.18 -10.56 4.72
N LEU A 248 -11.40 -9.50 4.52
CA LEU A 248 -10.91 -9.06 3.20
C LEU A 248 -9.57 -9.72 2.81
N PHE A 249 -9.00 -10.55 3.69
CA PHE A 249 -7.78 -11.31 3.42
C PHE A 249 -7.75 -12.60 4.23
N ARG A 250 -6.93 -13.54 3.80
CA ARG A 250 -6.84 -14.90 4.35
C ARG A 250 -5.69 -15.08 5.34
N ARG A 251 -4.58 -14.37 5.15
CA ARG A 251 -3.35 -14.50 5.93
C ARG A 251 -2.72 -13.12 6.17
N SER A 252 -1.92 -13.01 7.23
CA SER A 252 -1.16 -11.79 7.54
C SER A 252 0.33 -12.10 7.74
N ILE A 253 1.20 -11.14 7.39
CA ILE A 253 2.63 -11.15 7.68
C ILE A 253 3.01 -9.81 8.34
N GLN A 254 3.33 -9.87 9.62
CA GLN A 254 3.73 -8.71 10.41
C GLN A 254 5.27 -8.63 10.53
N MET A 255 5.91 -7.69 9.83
CA MET A 255 7.37 -7.47 9.88
C MET A 255 7.72 -6.30 10.79
N SER A 256 8.24 -6.60 11.99
CA SER A 256 8.78 -5.59 12.94
C SER A 256 7.78 -4.51 13.37
N GLY A 257 6.53 -4.88 13.65
CA GLY A 257 5.53 -3.99 14.27
C GLY A 257 4.23 -4.72 14.60
N THR A 258 3.51 -4.27 15.63
CA THR A 258 2.22 -4.84 16.06
C THR A 258 1.30 -3.74 16.58
N ALA A 259 0.03 -4.07 16.79
CA ALA A 259 -0.96 -3.19 17.42
C ALA A 259 -0.59 -2.78 18.86
N PHE A 260 0.31 -3.52 19.50
CA PHE A 260 0.79 -3.27 20.87
C PHE A 260 2.03 -2.37 20.94
N CYS A 261 2.63 -1.99 19.80
CA CYS A 261 3.75 -1.06 19.83
C CYS A 261 3.31 0.30 20.37
N ASN A 262 4.09 0.89 21.28
CA ASN A 262 3.77 2.19 21.90
C ASN A 262 3.61 3.34 20.88
N PHE A 263 4.24 3.24 19.71
CA PHE A 263 4.09 4.23 18.63
C PHE A 263 2.81 4.04 17.81
N ALA A 264 2.15 2.88 17.91
CA ALA A 264 1.07 2.49 17.01
C ALA A 264 -0.33 2.82 17.53
N ILE A 265 -0.51 2.91 18.85
CA ILE A 265 -1.80 3.20 19.46
C ILE A 265 -1.68 4.23 20.57
N ARG A 266 -2.68 5.10 20.69
CA ARG A 266 -2.83 6.05 21.79
C ARG A 266 -4.25 6.01 22.33
N PRO A 267 -4.46 6.23 23.64
CA PRO A 267 -5.80 6.40 24.18
C PRO A 267 -6.53 7.56 23.51
N GLN A 268 -7.79 7.35 23.12
CA GLN A 268 -8.59 8.36 22.42
C GLN A 268 -8.60 9.72 23.12
N ARG A 269 -8.71 9.74 24.46
CA ARG A 269 -8.70 10.99 25.25
C ARG A 269 -7.42 11.79 25.06
N VAL A 270 -6.27 11.11 24.99
CA VAL A 270 -4.96 11.76 24.82
C VAL A 270 -4.86 12.29 23.41
N GLU A 271 -5.17 11.46 22.41
CA GLU A 271 -5.07 11.85 21.01
C GLU A 271 -6.04 12.98 20.66
N ALA A 272 -7.26 12.95 21.19
CA ALA A 272 -8.23 14.03 21.02
C ALA A 272 -7.77 15.37 21.60
N SER A 273 -7.10 15.34 22.76
CA SER A 273 -6.54 16.55 23.38
C SER A 273 -5.43 17.15 22.52
N VAL A 274 -4.53 16.31 22.00
CA VAL A 274 -3.43 16.73 21.12
C VAL A 274 -3.96 17.21 19.76
N GLY A 275 -4.92 16.49 19.18
CA GLY A 275 -5.54 16.87 17.91
C GLY A 275 -6.30 18.18 17.99
N LEU A 276 -6.99 18.47 19.10
CA LEU A 276 -7.62 19.77 19.32
C LEU A 276 -6.58 20.90 19.39
N GLN A 277 -5.48 20.72 20.13
CA GLN A 277 -4.40 21.72 20.19
C GLN A 277 -3.77 21.95 18.82
N TYR A 278 -3.53 20.87 18.07
CA TYR A 278 -3.05 20.97 16.70
C TYR A 278 -4.03 21.76 15.82
N ALA A 279 -5.32 21.43 15.85
CA ALA A 279 -6.34 22.12 15.07
C ALA A 279 -6.42 23.62 15.44
N GLN A 280 -6.39 23.94 16.74
CA GLN A 280 -6.37 25.32 17.22
C GLN A 280 -5.12 26.08 16.75
N SER A 281 -3.95 25.43 16.72
CA SER A 281 -2.72 26.02 16.17
C SER A 281 -2.81 26.34 14.66
N LYS A 282 -3.76 25.72 13.96
CA LYS A 282 -4.08 25.96 12.55
C LYS A 282 -5.29 26.89 12.34
N GLY A 283 -5.82 27.48 13.42
CA GLY A 283 -6.92 28.43 13.37
C GLY A 283 -8.33 27.84 13.56
N TYR A 284 -8.45 26.56 13.93
CA TYR A 284 -9.76 25.97 14.26
C TYR A 284 -10.35 26.60 15.53
N ALA A 285 -11.55 27.16 15.41
CA ALA A 285 -12.25 27.87 16.48
C ALA A 285 -13.38 27.05 17.14
N GLY A 286 -13.56 25.77 16.79
CA GLY A 286 -14.59 24.91 17.39
C GLY A 286 -15.98 25.02 16.76
N ASN A 287 -16.11 25.57 15.54
CA ASN A 287 -17.38 25.77 14.84
C ASN A 287 -17.79 24.61 13.91
N GLY A 288 -17.20 23.42 14.07
CA GLY A 288 -17.60 22.19 13.37
C GLY A 288 -17.03 21.99 11.97
N LEU A 289 -16.30 22.95 11.41
CA LEU A 289 -15.60 22.81 10.13
C LEU A 289 -14.08 22.81 10.35
N LEU A 290 -13.41 21.74 9.93
CA LEU A 290 -11.96 21.68 9.86
C LEU A 290 -11.49 22.28 8.53
N PHE A 291 -10.29 22.86 8.57
CA PHE A 291 -9.64 23.59 7.47
C PHE A 291 -9.41 22.75 6.22
#